data_AF-A0A0D2MV74-F1
#
_entry.id   AF-A0A0D2MV74-F1
#
_cell.length_a   1.000
_cell.length_b   1.000
_cell.length_c   1.000
_cell.angle_alpha   90.00
_cell.angle_beta   90.00
_cell.angle_gamma   90.00
#
_symmetry.space_group_name_H-M   'P 1'
#
loop_
_entity.id
_entity.type
_entity.pdbx_description
1 polymer ?
#
loop_
_entity_poly.entity_id
_entity_poly.type
_entity_poly.pdbx_seq_one_letter_code
_entity_poly.pdbx_strand_id
1 'polypeptide(L)'
;MLGACNVNTNAQPELRGLIKKWAVFKPGAFKVGVLGWLTPDTKYLQLNSGNVTFGDVIPSVRRCVADLKRAHTDLDLIIGMSHTGYSYDLQTAKAVPELDLILGAADCVSKGACDASAGLFPTIVKTKVCSNATTPGRARCTPKEVPVVQAYYASKYLGSLKIDMVTKKLVAAAPVLLGGLNSSHPVAEDPSILHKIRGLAGPVKALEGKVAGRVALRLVAGNTARQQETNFGDYMASLLVRRAKALPGFEGRFGPVDVGLFTGGGFRTDIEAGNVTYGQVLTAMPYGNLLAIKVVAMTDKVIYNLASNSYVLSGGDDYTMFTERPFLFPSGDTMDALMTSDLAAAMPKPSPPAAAQQQQAAQSSAESAAVPQASAVVRRFYEAYNTRDLDVIQSLIADDISYHDLVYEEPHEGREGVMAWLEKVRKYAPDDLKFVIEDITEGDPFRAGVQWHVECGDGVFFPFSRGCSFIRVNERGQIVSVRDVVEPSIKPGDSTLQLLGSLTPLIRSLGPAANPANLKPALNAAALWGLYAAYLGIVMFSTLPPGPPAYATPQPVLLEAFDESVNIFWINEVLRNLNLSPIPVAPHHPVSEVRGHPADRRPRERRSSSRL
;
A
#
# COMPACT_ATOMS: atom_id res chain seq x y z
N MET A 1 -25.76 -6.42 22.81
CA MET A 1 -25.10 -5.42 21.94
C MET A 1 -26.14 -4.48 21.34
N LEU A 2 -25.81 -3.19 21.19
CA LEU A 2 -26.59 -2.22 20.39
C LEU A 2 -26.00 -2.19 18.98
N GLY A 3 -26.77 -2.57 17.96
CA GLY A 3 -26.18 -2.68 16.61
C GLY A 3 -27.02 -3.33 15.51
N ALA A 4 -28.35 -3.41 15.60
CA ALA A 4 -29.10 -4.28 14.70
C ALA A 4 -30.34 -3.68 14.05
N CYS A 5 -30.35 -2.39 13.72
CA CYS A 5 -31.40 -1.91 12.82
C CYS A 5 -31.36 -2.65 11.48
N ASN A 6 -30.17 -3.01 10.98
CA ASN A 6 -29.96 -3.73 9.72
C ASN A 6 -29.41 -5.16 9.89
N VAL A 7 -29.40 -5.72 11.10
CA VAL A 7 -28.91 -7.08 11.35
C VAL A 7 -30.10 -7.98 11.68
N ASN A 8 -30.18 -9.12 11.02
CA ASN A 8 -31.21 -10.12 11.26
C ASN A 8 -30.57 -11.44 11.71
N THR A 9 -30.93 -11.85 12.93
CA THR A 9 -30.43 -13.05 13.60
C THR A 9 -31.50 -14.12 13.80
N ASN A 10 -32.66 -14.02 13.12
CA ASN A 10 -33.77 -14.95 13.33
C ASN A 10 -33.40 -16.42 13.04
N ALA A 11 -32.44 -16.65 12.13
CA ALA A 11 -31.92 -17.97 11.77
C ALA A 11 -30.71 -18.40 12.62
N GLN A 12 -30.43 -17.70 13.74
CA GLN A 12 -29.30 -17.94 14.64
C GLN A 12 -29.78 -18.02 16.10
N PRO A 13 -30.17 -19.21 16.58
CA PRO A 13 -30.72 -19.40 17.93
C PRO A 13 -29.83 -18.87 19.05
N GLU A 14 -28.52 -19.10 18.98
CA GLU A 14 -27.52 -18.59 19.93
C GLU A 14 -27.52 -17.07 20.12
N LEU A 15 -28.02 -16.29 19.15
CA LEU A 15 -28.05 -14.82 19.23
C LEU A 15 -29.42 -14.27 19.66
N ARG A 16 -30.41 -15.14 19.90
CA ARG A 16 -31.78 -14.73 20.21
C ARG A 16 -31.83 -13.91 21.50
N GLY A 17 -32.32 -12.67 21.39
CA GLY A 17 -32.48 -11.75 22.53
C GLY A 17 -31.19 -11.06 23.01
N LEU A 18 -30.03 -11.42 22.47
CA LEU A 18 -28.73 -10.81 22.84
C LEU A 18 -28.44 -9.50 22.09
N ILE A 19 -29.06 -9.33 20.93
CA ILE A 19 -28.85 -8.19 20.04
C ILE A 19 -30.12 -7.35 19.99
N LYS A 20 -29.99 -6.07 20.39
CA LYS A 20 -31.10 -5.11 20.40
C LYS A 20 -30.92 -4.11 19.26
N LYS A 21 -32.04 -3.74 18.64
CA LYS A 21 -32.09 -2.70 17.61
C LYS A 21 -31.76 -1.31 18.19
N TRP A 22 -32.33 -1.03 19.36
CA TRP A 22 -32.14 0.23 20.10
C TRP A 22 -32.14 -0.01 21.61
N ALA A 23 -31.72 1.01 22.35
CA ALA A 23 -31.92 1.19 23.78
C ALA A 23 -32.46 2.59 24.05
N VAL A 24 -33.11 2.76 25.18
CA VAL A 24 -33.59 4.06 25.65
C VAL A 24 -32.95 4.34 26.99
N PHE A 25 -32.33 5.52 27.11
CA PHE A 25 -31.67 6.02 28.30
C PHE A 25 -32.47 7.20 28.87
N LYS A 26 -32.40 7.38 30.20
CA LYS A 26 -33.07 8.48 30.91
C LYS A 26 -32.08 9.33 31.71
N PRO A 27 -31.24 10.16 31.05
CA PRO A 27 -30.36 11.08 31.75
C PRO A 27 -31.16 12.23 32.38
N GLY A 28 -31.32 12.19 33.70
CA GLY A 28 -32.13 13.17 34.42
C GLY A 28 -33.59 13.11 33.98
N ALA A 29 -34.13 14.23 33.49
CA ALA A 29 -35.52 14.35 33.02
C ALA A 29 -35.72 14.00 31.54
N PHE A 30 -34.64 13.84 30.77
CA PHE A 30 -34.72 13.62 29.32
C PHE A 30 -34.75 12.12 28.98
N LYS A 31 -35.29 11.79 27.80
CA LYS A 31 -35.34 10.45 27.25
C LYS A 31 -34.62 10.37 25.91
N VAL A 32 -33.58 9.56 25.86
CA VAL A 32 -32.66 9.46 24.70
C VAL A 32 -32.75 8.07 24.10
N GLY A 33 -33.16 8.00 22.83
CA GLY A 33 -33.13 6.77 22.05
C GLY A 33 -31.77 6.61 21.38
N VAL A 34 -31.14 5.44 21.52
CA VAL A 34 -29.88 5.10 20.86
C VAL A 34 -30.10 3.86 20.03
N LEU A 35 -29.87 3.96 18.73
CA LEU A 35 -30.03 2.86 17.78
C LEU A 35 -28.74 2.61 17.01
N GLY A 36 -28.50 1.36 16.62
CA GLY A 36 -27.23 0.96 16.01
C GLY A 36 -27.36 0.23 14.68
N TRP A 37 -26.34 0.33 13.83
CA TRP A 37 -26.25 -0.42 12.57
C TRP A 37 -24.79 -0.73 12.19
N LEU A 38 -24.61 -1.76 11.35
CA LEU A 38 -23.31 -2.28 10.94
C LEU A 38 -23.13 -2.23 9.42
N THR A 39 -21.88 -2.24 8.94
CA THR A 39 -21.61 -2.45 7.51
C THR A 39 -22.19 -3.79 7.03
N PRO A 40 -22.95 -3.80 5.92
CA PRO A 40 -23.36 -5.04 5.28
C PRO A 40 -22.19 -5.93 4.85
N ASP A 41 -21.00 -5.36 4.69
CA ASP A 41 -19.77 -6.08 4.35
C ASP A 41 -19.30 -7.01 5.46
N THR A 42 -19.89 -6.95 6.66
CA THR A 42 -19.58 -7.86 7.77
C THR A 42 -19.69 -9.33 7.35
N LYS A 43 -20.62 -9.66 6.43
CA LYS A 43 -20.76 -11.01 5.85
C LYS A 43 -19.51 -11.51 5.10
N TYR A 44 -18.67 -10.59 4.62
CA TYR A 44 -17.43 -10.86 3.91
C TYR A 44 -16.20 -10.66 4.79
N LEU A 45 -16.27 -9.73 5.75
CA LEU A 45 -15.17 -9.40 6.65
C LEU A 45 -14.99 -10.42 7.78
N GLN A 46 -15.97 -11.30 8.03
CA GLN A 46 -15.94 -12.30 9.08
C GLN A 46 -16.03 -13.71 8.49
N LEU A 47 -15.07 -14.57 8.85
CA LEU A 47 -15.00 -15.96 8.37
C LEU A 47 -16.22 -16.80 8.72
N ASN A 48 -16.92 -16.46 9.82
CA ASN A 48 -18.12 -17.17 10.26
C ASN A 48 -19.16 -16.21 10.83
N SER A 49 -20.03 -15.70 9.97
CA SER A 49 -21.21 -14.94 10.39
C SER A 49 -22.42 -15.83 10.69
N GLY A 50 -22.28 -17.17 10.61
CA GLY A 50 -23.41 -18.10 10.67
C GLY A 50 -24.50 -17.73 9.66
N ASN A 51 -25.77 -17.90 10.06
CA ASN A 51 -26.95 -17.47 9.31
C ASN A 51 -27.38 -16.03 9.64
N VAL A 52 -26.47 -15.17 10.15
CA VAL A 52 -26.76 -13.75 10.33
C VAL A 52 -26.81 -13.06 8.97
N THR A 53 -27.84 -12.26 8.74
CA THR A 53 -27.97 -11.47 7.50
C THR A 53 -27.93 -9.97 7.79
N PHE A 54 -27.37 -9.21 6.85
CA PHE A 54 -27.19 -7.77 6.95
C PHE A 54 -27.94 -7.10 5.80
N GLY A 55 -28.93 -6.27 6.13
CA GLY A 55 -29.74 -5.54 5.16
C GLY A 55 -29.16 -4.17 4.83
N ASP A 56 -29.75 -3.52 3.84
CA ASP A 56 -29.39 -2.17 3.42
C ASP A 56 -29.51 -1.18 4.58
N VAL A 57 -28.47 -0.36 4.76
CA VAL A 57 -28.32 0.53 5.93
C VAL A 57 -29.46 1.54 6.02
N ILE A 58 -29.58 2.43 5.03
CA ILE A 58 -30.52 3.57 5.08
C ILE A 58 -31.98 3.11 5.23
N PRO A 59 -32.51 2.16 4.41
CA PRO A 59 -33.88 1.66 4.58
C PRO A 59 -34.12 1.04 5.95
N SER A 60 -33.12 0.31 6.48
CA SER A 60 -33.23 -0.33 7.78
C SER A 60 -33.21 0.66 8.93
N VAL A 61 -32.32 1.66 8.88
CA VAL A 61 -32.26 2.75 9.87
C VAL A 61 -33.55 3.55 9.88
N ARG A 62 -34.11 3.92 8.71
CA ARG A 62 -35.41 4.62 8.63
C ARG A 62 -36.54 3.86 9.32
N ARG A 63 -36.67 2.55 9.03
CA ARG A 63 -37.67 1.69 9.68
C ARG A 63 -37.46 1.63 11.19
N CYS A 64 -36.21 1.46 11.61
CA CYS A 64 -35.83 1.40 13.02
C CYS A 64 -36.17 2.67 13.78
N VAL A 65 -35.91 3.85 13.20
CA VAL A 65 -36.29 5.15 13.77
C VAL A 65 -37.81 5.28 13.88
N ALA A 66 -38.55 4.88 12.84
CA ALA A 66 -40.01 4.92 12.86
C ALA A 66 -40.60 4.01 13.96
N ASP A 67 -40.08 2.79 14.09
CA ASP A 67 -40.48 1.84 15.14
C ASP A 67 -40.13 2.35 16.54
N LEU A 68 -38.94 2.93 16.71
CA LEU A 68 -38.49 3.55 17.96
C LEU A 68 -39.42 4.69 18.39
N LYS A 69 -39.76 5.61 17.47
CA LYS A 69 -40.69 6.72 17.74
C LYS A 69 -42.11 6.24 18.02
N ARG A 70 -42.54 5.14 17.40
CA ARG A 70 -43.85 4.53 17.67
C ARG A 70 -43.91 3.90 19.06
N ALA A 71 -42.83 3.22 19.46
CA ALA A 71 -42.72 2.61 20.78
C ALA A 71 -42.49 3.63 21.92
N HIS A 72 -41.90 4.77 21.60
CA HIS A 72 -41.54 5.82 22.55
C HIS A 72 -41.86 7.19 21.94
N THR A 73 -43.08 7.67 22.17
CA THR A 73 -43.59 8.94 21.66
C THR A 73 -43.03 10.17 22.39
N ASP A 74 -42.36 9.94 23.51
CA ASP A 74 -41.80 10.92 24.46
C ASP A 74 -40.26 11.02 24.36
N LEU A 75 -39.68 10.72 23.20
CA LEU A 75 -38.22 10.83 22.99
C LEU A 75 -37.79 12.28 22.73
N ASP A 76 -36.82 12.74 23.51
CA ASP A 76 -36.21 14.06 23.36
C ASP A 76 -35.08 14.05 22.31
N LEU A 77 -34.31 12.97 22.22
CA LEU A 77 -33.15 12.88 21.34
C LEU A 77 -33.00 11.47 20.75
N ILE A 78 -32.60 11.37 19.48
CA ILE A 78 -32.28 10.10 18.82
C ILE A 78 -30.83 10.12 18.32
N ILE A 79 -30.00 9.25 18.89
CA ILE A 79 -28.60 9.06 18.53
C ILE A 79 -28.46 7.78 17.70
N GLY A 80 -27.79 7.90 16.55
CA GLY A 80 -27.34 6.77 15.75
C GLY A 80 -25.92 6.34 16.12
N MET A 81 -25.71 5.04 16.30
CA MET A 81 -24.38 4.44 16.45
C MET A 81 -24.06 3.60 15.22
N SER A 82 -22.99 3.97 14.52
CA SER A 82 -22.65 3.41 13.22
C SER A 82 -21.30 2.70 13.23
N HIS A 83 -21.22 1.60 12.49
CA HIS A 83 -19.98 0.98 12.09
C HIS A 83 -19.95 0.71 10.57
N THR A 84 -20.35 1.71 9.77
CA THR A 84 -20.40 1.64 8.29
C THR A 84 -19.34 2.46 7.57
N GLY A 85 -18.55 3.25 8.28
CA GLY A 85 -17.62 4.20 7.68
C GLY A 85 -18.23 5.58 7.49
N TYR A 86 -17.36 6.59 7.52
CA TYR A 86 -17.64 8.00 7.56
C TYR A 86 -18.46 8.46 6.35
N SER A 87 -18.09 8.05 5.14
CA SER A 87 -18.85 8.42 3.93
C SER A 87 -20.30 7.94 3.98
N TYR A 88 -20.55 6.75 4.51
CA TYR A 88 -21.91 6.22 4.70
C TYR A 88 -22.65 6.90 5.84
N ASP A 89 -21.94 7.33 6.89
CA ASP A 89 -22.51 8.11 7.98
C ASP A 89 -23.05 9.46 7.46
N LEU A 90 -22.31 10.15 6.60
CA LEU A 90 -22.76 11.40 5.96
C LEU A 90 -24.03 11.18 5.10
N GLN A 91 -24.06 10.09 4.33
CA GLN A 91 -25.24 9.73 3.53
C GLN A 91 -26.44 9.42 4.41
N THR A 92 -26.24 8.69 5.50
CA THR A 92 -27.30 8.32 6.45
C THR A 92 -27.83 9.54 7.17
N ALA A 93 -26.97 10.45 7.63
CA ALA A 93 -27.36 11.72 8.23
C ALA A 93 -28.22 12.57 7.29
N LYS A 94 -27.88 12.61 5.99
CA LYS A 94 -28.67 13.31 4.98
C LYS A 94 -30.01 12.62 4.72
N ALA A 95 -30.02 11.29 4.65
CA ALA A 95 -31.17 10.48 4.26
C ALA A 95 -32.17 10.22 5.41
N VAL A 96 -31.75 10.34 6.66
CA VAL A 96 -32.56 10.08 7.86
C VAL A 96 -32.52 11.29 8.79
N PRO A 97 -33.21 12.39 8.42
CA PRO A 97 -33.18 13.64 9.16
C PRO A 97 -33.81 13.52 10.56
N GLU A 98 -34.47 12.43 10.89
CA GLU A 98 -34.98 12.15 12.22
C GLU A 98 -33.90 11.89 13.27
N LEU A 99 -32.68 11.50 12.86
CA LEU A 99 -31.54 11.38 13.75
C LEU A 99 -31.05 12.77 14.18
N ASP A 100 -30.60 12.90 15.42
CA ASP A 100 -30.06 14.15 15.96
C ASP A 100 -28.53 14.15 16.04
N LEU A 101 -27.90 12.98 16.05
CA LEU A 101 -26.45 12.79 16.10
C LEU A 101 -26.08 11.41 15.55
N ILE A 102 -24.95 11.30 14.84
CA ILE A 102 -24.34 10.00 14.48
C ILE A 102 -22.96 9.88 15.12
N LEU A 103 -22.79 8.82 15.90
CA LEU A 103 -21.51 8.35 16.44
C LEU A 103 -21.01 7.22 15.54
N GLY A 104 -20.04 7.52 14.67
CA GLY A 104 -19.52 6.61 13.67
C GLY A 104 -18.20 5.91 14.02
N ALA A 105 -17.75 5.04 13.12
CA ALA A 105 -16.47 4.33 13.17
C ALA A 105 -16.00 3.86 11.78
N ALA A 106 -14.89 3.11 11.75
CA ALA A 106 -14.33 2.30 10.67
C ALA A 106 -13.23 2.91 9.77
N ASP A 107 -13.28 4.20 9.40
CA ASP A 107 -12.38 4.74 8.36
C ASP A 107 -11.97 6.21 8.56
N CYS A 108 -12.26 6.84 9.71
CA CYS A 108 -12.00 8.27 9.84
C CYS A 108 -10.55 8.71 9.65
N VAL A 109 -9.55 7.84 9.85
CA VAL A 109 -8.14 8.19 9.64
C VAL A 109 -7.86 8.47 8.17
N SER A 110 -8.29 7.57 7.28
CA SER A 110 -8.09 7.73 5.84
C SER A 110 -8.94 8.84 5.25
N LYS A 111 -9.95 9.31 5.98
CA LYS A 111 -10.85 10.41 5.58
C LYS A 111 -10.58 11.73 6.29
N GLY A 112 -9.59 11.80 7.19
CA GLY A 112 -9.33 12.98 8.04
C GLY A 112 -10.46 13.34 9.01
N ALA A 113 -11.52 12.52 9.10
CA ALA A 113 -12.75 12.82 9.86
C ALA A 113 -12.57 12.79 11.39
N CYS A 114 -11.42 12.29 11.86
CA CYS A 114 -11.03 12.27 13.25
C CYS A 114 -10.00 13.34 13.61
N ASP A 115 -9.56 14.13 12.63
CA ASP A 115 -8.60 15.20 12.84
C ASP A 115 -9.35 16.53 13.03
N ALA A 116 -9.31 17.05 14.26
CA ALA A 116 -9.89 18.35 14.57
C ALA A 116 -9.20 19.49 13.80
N SER A 117 -7.90 19.34 13.46
CA SER A 117 -7.15 20.33 12.67
C SER A 117 -7.55 20.32 11.19
N ALA A 118 -8.05 19.18 10.68
CA ALA A 118 -8.65 19.09 9.36
C ALA A 118 -10.04 19.77 9.28
N GLY A 119 -10.59 20.23 10.41
CA GLY A 119 -11.89 20.92 10.47
C GLY A 119 -13.10 20.00 10.23
N LEU A 120 -12.89 18.69 10.21
CA LEU A 120 -13.94 17.68 9.94
C LEU A 120 -14.55 17.10 11.22
N PHE A 121 -14.16 17.58 12.40
CA PHE A 121 -14.67 17.12 13.68
C PHE A 121 -15.29 18.28 14.49
N PRO A 122 -16.61 18.28 14.74
CA PRO A 122 -17.63 17.41 14.17
C PRO A 122 -17.94 17.81 12.71
N THR A 123 -18.36 16.86 11.88
CA THR A 123 -18.90 17.21 10.56
C THR A 123 -20.39 17.46 10.65
N ILE A 124 -20.81 18.67 10.29
CA ILE A 124 -22.21 19.09 10.34
C ILE A 124 -22.89 18.80 9.00
N VAL A 125 -23.76 17.79 8.97
CA VAL A 125 -24.54 17.46 7.77
C VAL A 125 -25.84 18.26 7.76
N LYS A 126 -26.02 19.09 6.74
CA LYS A 126 -27.24 19.85 6.50
C LYS A 126 -28.28 18.99 5.77
N THR A 127 -29.47 18.87 6.34
CA THR A 127 -30.61 18.12 5.81
C THR A 127 -31.92 18.89 6.05
N LYS A 128 -33.06 18.29 5.73
CA LYS A 128 -34.39 18.87 5.93
C LYS A 128 -35.38 17.85 6.46
N VAL A 129 -36.17 18.25 7.46
CA VAL A 129 -37.31 17.47 7.94
C VAL A 129 -38.56 17.98 7.25
N CYS A 130 -39.23 17.12 6.47
CA CYS A 130 -40.44 17.47 5.75
C CYS A 130 -41.66 16.86 6.43
N SER A 131 -42.73 17.63 6.60
CA SER A 131 -44.02 17.11 7.03
C SER A 131 -44.57 16.14 5.98
N ASN A 132 -45.21 15.05 6.39
CA ASN A 132 -46.00 14.20 5.50
C ASN A 132 -47.14 15.04 4.89
N ALA A 133 -46.95 15.53 3.66
CA ALA A 133 -48.03 16.13 2.90
C ALA A 133 -48.74 15.01 2.13
N THR A 134 -50.06 14.91 2.31
CA THR A 134 -50.94 14.05 1.52
C THR A 134 -51.02 14.47 0.04
N THR A 135 -50.45 15.64 -0.30
CA THR A 135 -50.39 16.17 -1.67
C THR A 135 -48.92 16.35 -2.11
N PRO A 136 -48.50 15.73 -3.23
CA PRO A 136 -47.17 15.98 -3.81
C PRO A 136 -46.94 17.47 -4.05
N GLY A 137 -45.79 18.00 -3.63
CA GLY A 137 -45.39 19.41 -3.83
C GLY A 137 -45.76 20.39 -2.72
N ARG A 138 -46.49 19.98 -1.66
CA ARG A 138 -46.85 20.84 -0.51
C ARG A 138 -46.16 20.50 0.81
N ALA A 139 -45.20 19.58 0.82
CA ALA A 139 -44.48 19.22 2.03
C ALA A 139 -43.70 20.42 2.59
N ARG A 140 -44.08 20.90 3.78
CA ARG A 140 -43.33 21.93 4.48
C ARG A 140 -42.06 21.30 5.02
N CYS A 141 -40.92 21.73 4.51
CA CYS A 141 -39.61 21.26 4.95
C CYS A 141 -38.93 22.31 5.81
N THR A 142 -38.35 21.88 6.92
CA THR A 142 -37.55 22.72 7.82
C THR A 142 -36.09 22.28 7.77
N PRO A 143 -35.11 23.20 7.66
CA PRO A 143 -33.70 22.85 7.73
C PRO A 143 -33.37 22.16 9.06
N LYS A 144 -32.48 21.16 9.01
CA LYS A 144 -31.95 20.49 10.18
C LYS A 144 -30.47 20.18 9.98
N GLU A 145 -29.71 20.22 11.07
CA GLU A 145 -28.31 19.81 11.11
C GLU A 145 -28.19 18.52 11.90
N VAL A 146 -27.40 17.58 11.37
CA VAL A 146 -27.08 16.30 12.01
C VAL A 146 -25.56 16.21 12.11
N PRO A 147 -24.98 16.39 13.31
CA PRO A 147 -23.56 16.19 13.51
C PRO A 147 -23.16 14.72 13.33
N VAL A 148 -22.00 14.51 12.72
CA VAL A 148 -21.36 13.20 12.54
C VAL A 148 -19.97 13.26 13.15
N VAL A 149 -19.64 12.31 14.03
CA VAL A 149 -18.38 12.28 14.77
C VAL A 149 -17.80 10.86 14.84
N GLN A 150 -16.47 10.75 14.83
CA GLN A 150 -15.74 9.49 15.04
C GLN A 150 -14.54 9.74 15.97
N ALA A 151 -14.11 8.74 16.77
CA ALA A 151 -13.09 8.91 17.82
C ALA A 151 -11.80 8.07 17.55
N TYR A 152 -11.29 8.17 16.33
CA TYR A 152 -10.07 7.49 15.87
C TYR A 152 -10.16 5.95 16.03
N TYR A 153 -9.07 5.29 16.40
CA TYR A 153 -9.02 3.85 16.68
C TYR A 153 -8.18 3.53 17.94
N ALA A 154 -8.27 2.27 18.39
CA ALA A 154 -7.51 1.72 19.53
C ALA A 154 -7.65 2.49 20.84
N SER A 155 -8.77 3.18 21.04
CA SER A 155 -9.02 4.02 22.23
C SER A 155 -7.94 5.07 22.47
N LYS A 156 -7.16 5.46 21.44
CA LYS A 156 -6.15 6.52 21.56
C LYS A 156 -6.80 7.85 21.95
N TYR A 157 -7.99 8.09 21.41
CA TYR A 157 -8.82 9.23 21.74
C TYR A 157 -10.15 8.79 22.37
N LEU A 158 -10.62 9.55 23.33
CA LEU A 158 -11.98 9.50 23.85
C LEU A 158 -12.79 10.65 23.23
N GLY A 159 -13.84 10.32 22.47
CA GLY A 159 -14.75 11.35 21.96
C GLY A 159 -15.54 12.00 23.11
N SER A 160 -15.42 13.33 23.27
CA SER A 160 -16.18 14.10 24.25
C SER A 160 -17.11 15.09 23.54
N LEU A 161 -18.41 14.99 23.83
CA LEU A 161 -19.46 15.79 23.19
C LEU A 161 -20.36 16.40 24.26
N LYS A 162 -20.74 17.66 24.08
CA LYS A 162 -21.73 18.36 24.90
C LYS A 162 -22.92 18.75 24.04
N ILE A 163 -24.09 18.21 24.36
CA ILE A 163 -25.34 18.47 23.64
C ILE A 163 -26.28 19.24 24.57
N ASP A 164 -26.90 20.28 24.04
CA ASP A 164 -28.03 20.92 24.70
C ASP A 164 -29.29 20.10 24.40
N MET A 165 -29.87 19.51 25.44
CA MET A 165 -31.02 18.61 25.31
C MET A 165 -32.33 19.32 24.92
N VAL A 166 -32.43 20.63 25.13
CA VAL A 166 -33.61 21.43 24.78
C VAL A 166 -33.53 21.84 23.31
N THR A 167 -32.40 22.41 22.89
CA THR A 167 -32.21 22.85 21.51
C THR A 167 -31.80 21.72 20.56
N LYS A 168 -31.38 20.57 21.11
CA LYS A 168 -30.80 19.41 20.43
C LYS A 168 -29.51 19.73 19.67
N LYS A 169 -28.87 20.87 19.95
CA LYS A 169 -27.66 21.30 19.28
C LYS A 169 -26.43 20.75 19.97
N LEU A 170 -25.43 20.39 19.16
CA LEU A 170 -24.08 20.10 19.64
C LEU A 170 -23.39 21.42 20.01
N VAL A 171 -23.12 21.61 21.30
CA VAL A 171 -22.53 22.83 21.88
C VAL A 171 -21.01 22.79 21.85
N ALA A 172 -20.44 21.61 22.11
CA ALA A 172 -19.00 21.39 22.06
C ALA A 172 -18.70 19.95 21.64
N ALA A 173 -17.60 19.76 20.92
CA ALA A 173 -17.10 18.45 20.56
C ALA A 173 -15.57 18.51 20.50
N ALA A 174 -14.91 17.66 21.28
CA ALA A 174 -13.46 17.55 21.29
C ALA A 174 -13.04 16.10 21.54
N PRO A 175 -12.15 15.51 20.72
CA PRO A 175 -11.52 14.25 21.06
C PRO A 175 -10.45 14.49 22.11
N VAL A 176 -10.49 13.74 23.20
CA VAL A 176 -9.50 13.80 24.28
C VAL A 176 -8.44 12.74 24.03
N LEU A 177 -7.19 13.14 23.84
CA LEU A 177 -6.07 12.21 23.75
C LEU A 177 -5.87 11.55 25.13
N LEU A 178 -6.02 10.22 25.20
CA LEU A 178 -5.94 9.49 26.48
C LEU A 178 -4.49 9.15 26.91
N GLY A 179 -3.49 9.60 26.16
CA GLY A 179 -2.07 9.39 26.48
C GLY A 179 -1.32 8.52 25.46
N GLY A 180 -0.17 7.98 25.89
CA GLY A 180 0.78 7.21 25.10
C GLY A 180 2.23 7.55 25.47
N LEU A 181 3.18 6.68 25.12
CA LEU A 181 4.62 7.01 25.18
C LEU A 181 4.81 8.32 24.39
N ASN A 182 5.14 9.41 25.08
CA ASN A 182 5.34 10.77 24.56
C ASN A 182 4.08 11.64 24.36
N SER A 183 2.94 11.36 25.00
CA SER A 183 1.81 12.31 25.00
C SER A 183 2.12 13.57 25.83
N SER A 184 1.85 14.75 25.27
CA SER A 184 1.90 16.04 25.99
C SER A 184 0.79 16.20 27.04
N HIS A 185 -0.21 15.31 27.03
CA HIS A 185 -1.33 15.28 27.97
C HIS A 185 -1.56 13.83 28.46
N PRO A 186 -0.82 13.34 29.46
CA PRO A 186 -1.04 12.00 30.00
C PRO A 186 -2.30 11.98 30.89
N VAL A 187 -3.24 11.09 30.60
CA VAL A 187 -4.34 10.76 31.51
C VAL A 187 -3.85 9.67 32.46
N ALA A 188 -4.00 9.87 33.77
CA ALA A 188 -3.56 8.90 34.77
C ALA A 188 -4.33 7.59 34.63
N GLU A 189 -3.61 6.45 34.66
CA GLU A 189 -4.21 5.13 34.64
C GLU A 189 -4.95 4.83 35.96
N ASP A 190 -6.15 4.25 35.87
CA ASP A 190 -6.90 3.83 37.05
C ASP A 190 -6.21 2.61 37.73
N PRO A 191 -5.82 2.69 39.01
CA PRO A 191 -5.09 1.61 39.67
C PRO A 191 -5.87 0.30 39.77
N SER A 192 -7.20 0.35 39.89
CA SER A 192 -8.06 -0.83 40.00
C SER A 192 -8.20 -1.56 38.66
N ILE A 193 -8.27 -0.80 37.57
CA ILE A 193 -8.28 -1.36 36.21
C ILE A 193 -6.91 -1.91 35.86
N LEU A 194 -5.83 -1.20 36.21
CA LEU A 194 -4.47 -1.67 35.99
C LEU A 194 -4.20 -2.99 36.74
N HIS A 195 -4.71 -3.14 37.97
CA HIS A 195 -4.64 -4.39 38.72
C HIS A 195 -5.37 -5.53 37.98
N LYS A 196 -6.58 -5.28 37.44
CA LYS A 196 -7.31 -6.27 36.63
C LYS A 196 -6.56 -6.65 35.35
N ILE A 197 -6.01 -5.68 34.62
CA ILE A 197 -5.21 -5.93 33.43
C ILE A 197 -4.00 -6.82 33.78
N ARG A 198 -3.28 -6.50 34.85
CA ARG A 198 -2.13 -7.31 35.31
C ARG A 198 -2.54 -8.74 35.67
N GLY A 199 -3.70 -8.94 36.30
CA GLY A 199 -4.24 -10.25 36.61
C GLY A 199 -4.60 -11.08 35.36
N LEU A 200 -5.13 -10.45 34.31
CA LEU A 200 -5.46 -11.10 33.04
C LEU A 200 -4.23 -11.36 32.16
N ALA A 201 -3.15 -10.61 32.37
CA ALA A 201 -1.96 -10.66 31.52
C ALA A 201 -1.07 -11.89 31.72
N GLY A 202 -1.28 -12.71 32.75
CA GLY A 202 -0.39 -13.82 33.12
C GLY A 202 -0.06 -14.79 31.97
N PRO A 203 -1.05 -15.50 31.40
CA PRO A 203 -0.82 -16.43 30.28
C PRO A 203 -0.35 -15.73 29.00
N VAL A 204 -0.79 -14.48 28.79
CA VAL A 204 -0.50 -13.71 27.57
C VAL A 204 0.94 -13.18 27.57
N LYS A 205 1.46 -12.71 28.71
CA LYS A 205 2.82 -12.14 28.84
C LYS A 205 3.93 -13.15 28.55
N ALA A 206 3.73 -14.40 28.95
CA ALA A 206 4.70 -15.46 28.66
C ALA A 206 4.84 -15.70 27.15
N LEU A 207 3.73 -15.61 26.41
CA LEU A 207 3.73 -15.69 24.96
C LEU A 207 4.25 -14.39 24.33
N GLU A 208 3.77 -13.22 24.78
CA GLU A 208 4.18 -11.92 24.26
C GLU A 208 5.67 -11.65 24.38
N GLY A 209 6.32 -12.07 25.48
CA GLY A 209 7.75 -11.86 25.70
C GLY A 209 8.66 -12.83 24.96
N LYS A 210 8.12 -13.91 24.39
CA LYS A 210 8.92 -14.91 23.68
C LYS A 210 9.43 -14.33 22.36
N VAL A 211 10.73 -14.38 22.13
CA VAL A 211 11.33 -13.99 20.84
C VAL A 211 10.97 -15.04 19.79
N ALA A 212 10.32 -14.60 18.71
CA ALA A 212 9.99 -15.39 17.53
C ALA A 212 11.17 -15.43 16.54
N GLY A 213 11.94 -14.35 16.46
CA GLY A 213 13.18 -14.30 15.66
C GLY A 213 13.73 -12.88 15.59
N ARG A 214 14.47 -12.58 14.52
CA ARG A 214 15.08 -11.26 14.33
C ARG A 214 14.85 -10.78 12.90
N VAL A 215 14.53 -9.50 12.76
CA VAL A 215 14.45 -8.82 11.45
C VAL A 215 15.53 -7.74 11.39
N ALA A 216 16.22 -7.63 10.26
CA ALA A 216 17.31 -6.67 10.08
C ALA A 216 16.82 -5.25 9.82
N LEU A 217 15.65 -5.12 9.19
CA LEU A 217 15.01 -3.87 8.81
C LEU A 217 13.62 -3.79 9.43
N ARG A 218 13.14 -2.56 9.60
CA ARG A 218 11.75 -2.28 9.98
C ARG A 218 10.82 -2.82 8.90
N LEU A 219 9.85 -3.65 9.30
CA LEU A 219 8.79 -4.15 8.44
C LEU A 219 7.62 -3.17 8.46
N VAL A 220 7.49 -2.40 7.39
CA VAL A 220 6.43 -1.40 7.22
C VAL A 220 5.20 -2.09 6.67
N ALA A 221 4.04 -1.88 7.29
CA ALA A 221 2.74 -2.26 6.76
C ALA A 221 1.66 -1.29 7.24
N GLY A 222 1.02 -1.57 8.38
CA GLY A 222 -0.02 -0.74 8.98
C GLY A 222 -1.05 -0.22 7.97
N ASN A 223 -1.25 1.10 7.95
CA ASN A 223 -2.13 1.75 6.96
C ASN A 223 -1.45 1.91 5.60
N THR A 224 -0.11 1.90 5.54
CA THR A 224 0.67 2.07 4.30
C THR A 224 0.41 0.92 3.32
N ALA A 225 0.36 -0.33 3.82
CA ALA A 225 0.05 -1.52 3.03
C ALA A 225 -1.35 -1.51 2.37
N ARG A 226 -2.20 -0.53 2.69
CA ARG A 226 -3.54 -0.35 2.10
C ARG A 226 -3.54 0.61 0.91
N GLN A 227 -2.45 1.33 0.68
CA GLN A 227 -2.38 2.40 -0.32
C GLN A 227 -1.22 2.24 -1.28
N GLN A 228 -0.18 1.49 -0.89
CA GLN A 228 1.04 1.33 -1.66
C GLN A 228 1.74 0.01 -1.30
N GLU A 229 2.75 -0.32 -2.08
CA GLU A 229 3.68 -1.42 -1.83
C GLU A 229 4.42 -1.25 -0.50
N THR A 230 4.71 -2.37 0.16
CA THR A 230 5.40 -2.38 1.45
C THR A 230 6.23 -3.65 1.63
N ASN A 231 7.42 -3.51 2.20
CA ASN A 231 8.34 -4.63 2.41
C ASN A 231 7.77 -5.75 3.30
N PHE A 232 6.87 -5.43 4.24
CA PHE A 232 6.19 -6.46 5.03
C PHE A 232 5.14 -7.21 4.20
N GLY A 233 4.42 -6.50 3.32
CA GLY A 233 3.55 -7.12 2.31
C GLY A 233 4.32 -8.09 1.42
N ASP A 234 5.47 -7.67 0.89
CA ASP A 234 6.32 -8.48 0.00
C ASP A 234 6.87 -9.71 0.71
N TYR A 235 7.31 -9.52 1.96
CA TYR A 235 7.76 -10.61 2.83
C TYR A 235 6.64 -11.65 3.03
N MET A 236 5.42 -11.21 3.36
CA MET A 236 4.30 -12.13 3.56
C MET A 236 3.90 -12.83 2.27
N ALA A 237 3.78 -12.12 1.14
CA ALA A 237 3.49 -12.74 -0.15
C ALA A 237 4.53 -13.81 -0.52
N SER A 238 5.82 -13.50 -0.33
CA SER A 238 6.93 -14.43 -0.58
C SER A 238 6.90 -15.63 0.37
N LEU A 239 6.58 -15.40 1.64
CA LEU A 239 6.44 -16.46 2.64
C LEU A 239 5.32 -17.43 2.27
N LEU A 240 4.17 -16.93 1.78
CA LEU A 240 3.06 -17.79 1.35
C LEU A 240 3.48 -18.69 0.18
N VAL A 241 4.18 -18.13 -0.81
CA VAL A 241 4.71 -18.91 -1.94
C VAL A 241 5.69 -19.97 -1.46
N ARG A 242 6.70 -19.60 -0.64
CA ARG A 242 7.67 -20.55 -0.09
C ARG A 242 6.99 -21.66 0.71
N ARG A 243 5.99 -21.32 1.54
CA ARG A 243 5.27 -22.31 2.34
C ARG A 243 4.48 -23.27 1.46
N ALA A 244 3.82 -22.78 0.42
CA ALA A 244 3.07 -23.61 -0.52
C ALA A 244 3.99 -24.58 -1.28
N LYS A 245 5.16 -24.12 -1.74
CA LYS A 245 6.17 -24.97 -2.41
C LYS A 245 6.75 -26.05 -1.47
N ALA A 246 6.88 -25.73 -0.19
CA ALA A 246 7.38 -26.68 0.82
C ALA A 246 6.36 -27.75 1.23
N LEU A 247 5.10 -27.71 0.73
CA LEU A 247 4.11 -28.75 1.04
C LEU A 247 4.44 -30.06 0.32
N PRO A 248 4.57 -31.20 1.04
CA PRO A 248 4.94 -32.47 0.44
C PRO A 248 4.02 -32.89 -0.70
N GLY A 249 4.60 -33.16 -1.87
CA GLY A 249 3.87 -33.63 -3.05
C GLY A 249 2.96 -32.58 -3.70
N PHE A 250 2.99 -31.32 -3.26
CA PHE A 250 2.13 -30.27 -3.81
C PHE A 250 2.50 -29.92 -5.26
N GLU A 251 3.76 -29.53 -5.50
CA GLU A 251 4.21 -29.14 -6.85
C GLU A 251 4.07 -30.28 -7.86
N GLY A 252 4.37 -31.52 -7.45
CA GLY A 252 4.20 -32.70 -8.32
C GLY A 252 2.74 -32.99 -8.70
N ARG A 253 1.76 -32.48 -7.94
CA ARG A 253 0.33 -32.74 -8.15
C ARG A 253 -0.41 -31.56 -8.78
N PHE A 254 0.03 -30.33 -8.51
CA PHE A 254 -0.69 -29.11 -8.89
C PHE A 254 0.14 -28.13 -9.73
N GLY A 255 1.43 -28.40 -9.93
CA GLY A 255 2.35 -27.50 -10.63
C GLY A 255 2.96 -26.44 -9.70
N PRO A 256 3.80 -25.54 -10.24
CA PRO A 256 4.44 -24.49 -9.46
C PRO A 256 3.42 -23.50 -8.89
N VAL A 257 3.75 -22.94 -7.72
CA VAL A 257 3.01 -21.81 -7.14
C VAL A 257 3.82 -20.54 -7.38
N ASP A 258 3.26 -19.61 -8.13
CA ASP A 258 3.99 -18.42 -8.59
C ASP A 258 3.56 -17.13 -7.89
N VAL A 259 2.35 -17.10 -7.32
CA VAL A 259 1.74 -15.88 -6.76
C VAL A 259 1.25 -16.10 -5.34
N GLY A 260 1.71 -15.25 -4.41
CA GLY A 260 1.19 -15.14 -3.05
C GLY A 260 0.43 -13.84 -2.88
N LEU A 261 -0.77 -13.90 -2.32
CA LEU A 261 -1.59 -12.72 -2.06
C LEU A 261 -1.84 -12.57 -0.57
N PHE A 262 -1.55 -11.39 -0.05
CA PHE A 262 -1.86 -11.00 1.31
C PHE A 262 -2.48 -9.60 1.30
N THR A 263 -3.68 -9.48 1.86
CA THR A 263 -4.41 -8.21 1.81
C THR A 263 -3.85 -7.22 2.82
N GLY A 264 -3.72 -5.94 2.43
CA GLY A 264 -3.23 -4.89 3.34
C GLY A 264 -4.08 -4.73 4.61
N GLY A 265 -5.36 -5.09 4.56
CA GLY A 265 -6.24 -5.15 5.74
C GLY A 265 -5.86 -6.23 6.77
N GLY A 266 -5.06 -7.22 6.35
CA GLY A 266 -4.44 -8.24 7.19
C GLY A 266 -3.44 -7.66 8.20
N PHE A 267 -2.84 -6.50 7.90
CA PHE A 267 -1.90 -5.82 8.78
C PHE A 267 -2.59 -4.77 9.65
N ARG A 268 -2.06 -4.62 10.88
CA ARG A 268 -2.53 -3.65 11.88
C ARG A 268 -1.46 -2.66 12.31
N THR A 269 -0.19 -3.04 12.29
CA THR A 269 0.92 -2.16 12.64
C THR A 269 2.22 -2.62 11.97
N ASP A 270 3.26 -1.81 12.11
CA ASP A 270 4.62 -2.09 11.65
C ASP A 270 5.36 -2.94 12.70
N ILE A 271 6.45 -3.60 12.29
CA ILE A 271 7.38 -4.27 13.22
C ILE A 271 8.75 -3.61 13.12
N GLU A 272 9.27 -3.12 14.24
CA GLU A 272 10.58 -2.49 14.31
C GLU A 272 11.73 -3.49 14.08
N ALA A 273 12.88 -2.97 13.63
CA ALA A 273 14.08 -3.76 13.45
C ALA A 273 14.58 -4.35 14.78
N GLY A 274 15.20 -5.55 14.71
CA GLY A 274 15.75 -6.24 15.87
C GLY A 274 14.98 -7.50 16.25
N ASN A 275 15.00 -7.84 17.53
CA ASN A 275 14.30 -9.03 18.04
C ASN A 275 12.79 -8.82 17.92
N VAL A 276 12.14 -9.74 17.23
CA VAL A 276 10.69 -9.76 17.04
C VAL A 276 10.11 -10.78 17.99
N THR A 277 9.17 -10.35 18.81
CA THR A 277 8.44 -11.21 19.74
C THR A 277 7.15 -11.75 19.14
N TYR A 278 6.62 -12.85 19.69
CA TYR A 278 5.29 -13.34 19.33
C TYR A 278 4.21 -12.28 19.57
N GLY A 279 4.33 -11.46 20.62
CA GLY A 279 3.42 -10.35 20.89
C GLY A 279 3.41 -9.31 19.77
N GLN A 280 4.59 -8.97 19.22
CA GLN A 280 4.69 -8.06 18.08
C GLN A 280 4.07 -8.66 16.81
N VAL A 281 4.28 -9.94 16.52
CA VAL A 281 3.65 -10.60 15.36
C VAL A 281 2.13 -10.63 15.50
N LEU A 282 1.60 -11.03 16.67
CA LEU A 282 0.16 -11.05 16.93
C LEU A 282 -0.45 -9.63 16.89
N THR A 283 0.27 -8.62 17.35
CA THR A 283 -0.19 -7.22 17.25
C THR A 283 -0.22 -6.76 15.79
N ALA A 284 0.75 -7.17 14.97
CA ALA A 284 0.80 -6.84 13.55
C ALA A 284 -0.27 -7.58 12.73
N MET A 285 -0.57 -8.84 13.05
CA MET A 285 -1.49 -9.72 12.32
C MET A 285 -2.41 -10.53 13.27
N PRO A 286 -3.44 -9.92 13.87
CA PRO A 286 -4.16 -10.51 15.02
C PRO A 286 -5.25 -11.53 14.68
N TYR A 287 -5.47 -11.86 13.41
CA TYR A 287 -6.70 -12.54 13.01
C TYR A 287 -6.62 -14.06 13.00
N GLY A 288 -5.43 -14.64 13.10
CA GLY A 288 -5.25 -16.09 12.94
C GLY A 288 -5.75 -16.60 11.57
N ASN A 289 -5.65 -15.78 10.53
CA ASN A 289 -6.05 -16.17 9.17
C ASN A 289 -5.26 -17.42 8.75
N LEU A 290 -5.91 -18.36 8.06
CA LEU A 290 -5.25 -19.59 7.59
C LEU A 290 -4.68 -19.39 6.19
N LEU A 291 -3.56 -20.06 5.89
CA LEU A 291 -3.09 -20.15 4.51
C LEU A 291 -4.02 -21.08 3.72
N ALA A 292 -4.58 -20.51 2.65
CA ALA A 292 -5.42 -21.20 1.67
C ALA A 292 -4.73 -21.22 0.31
N ILE A 293 -4.79 -22.37 -0.37
CA ILE A 293 -4.23 -22.52 -1.72
C ILE A 293 -5.35 -22.81 -2.72
N LYS A 294 -5.34 -22.08 -3.85
CA LYS A 294 -6.25 -22.24 -4.97
C LYS A 294 -5.44 -22.35 -6.27
N VAL A 295 -5.81 -23.30 -7.12
CA VAL A 295 -5.26 -23.41 -8.49
C VAL A 295 -6.21 -22.69 -9.43
N VAL A 296 -5.69 -21.68 -10.12
CA VAL A 296 -6.42 -20.88 -11.09
C VAL A 296 -5.68 -20.98 -12.42
N ALA A 297 -6.41 -21.27 -13.50
CA ALA A 297 -5.84 -21.25 -14.83
C ALA A 297 -5.46 -19.81 -15.20
N MET A 298 -4.19 -19.60 -15.53
CA MET A 298 -3.65 -18.29 -15.85
C MET A 298 -4.10 -17.90 -17.27
N THR A 299 -5.11 -17.04 -17.34
CA THR A 299 -5.61 -16.44 -18.60
C THR A 299 -5.21 -14.97 -18.64
N ASP A 300 -5.17 -14.35 -19.81
CA ASP A 300 -4.83 -12.92 -19.94
C ASP A 300 -5.68 -12.03 -19.04
N LYS A 301 -6.97 -12.36 -18.85
CA LYS A 301 -7.87 -11.66 -17.94
C LYS A 301 -7.45 -11.83 -16.47
N VAL A 302 -7.04 -13.03 -16.05
CA VAL A 302 -6.56 -13.29 -14.69
C VAL A 302 -5.23 -12.58 -14.44
N ILE A 303 -4.32 -12.61 -15.42
CA ILE A 303 -3.04 -11.90 -15.36
C ILE A 303 -3.27 -10.40 -15.25
N TYR A 304 -4.11 -9.84 -16.13
CA TYR A 304 -4.47 -8.42 -16.11
C TYR A 304 -5.10 -8.01 -14.78
N ASN A 305 -6.04 -8.82 -14.27
CA ASN A 305 -6.64 -8.59 -12.96
C ASN A 305 -5.56 -8.55 -11.87
N LEU A 306 -4.74 -9.60 -11.74
CA LEU A 306 -3.68 -9.68 -10.72
C LEU A 306 -2.64 -8.55 -10.83
N ALA A 307 -2.28 -8.14 -12.05
CA ALA A 307 -1.33 -7.07 -12.29
C ALA A 307 -1.90 -5.68 -11.96
N SER A 308 -3.22 -5.53 -11.87
CA SER A 308 -3.85 -4.25 -11.54
C SER A 308 -3.83 -4.00 -10.02
N ASN A 309 -3.33 -2.82 -9.61
CA ASN A 309 -3.40 -2.38 -8.21
C ASN A 309 -4.84 -2.37 -7.66
N SER A 310 -5.83 -2.11 -8.52
CA SER A 310 -7.26 -2.16 -8.19
C SER A 310 -7.72 -3.52 -7.68
N TYR A 311 -7.13 -4.61 -8.18
CA TYR A 311 -7.45 -5.97 -7.77
C TYR A 311 -6.93 -6.28 -6.36
N VAL A 312 -5.69 -5.90 -6.04
CA VAL A 312 -5.12 -6.10 -4.69
C VAL A 312 -5.87 -5.24 -3.65
N LEU A 313 -6.32 -4.05 -4.05
CA LEU A 313 -6.95 -3.08 -3.16
C LEU A 313 -8.45 -3.32 -2.94
N SER A 314 -9.16 -3.84 -3.95
CA SER A 314 -10.62 -3.99 -3.91
C SER A 314 -11.17 -5.27 -4.55
N GLY A 315 -10.30 -6.21 -4.90
CA GLY A 315 -10.67 -7.46 -5.55
C GLY A 315 -10.94 -7.35 -7.04
N GLY A 316 -11.06 -6.15 -7.61
CA GLY A 316 -11.29 -5.89 -9.04
C GLY A 316 -12.63 -6.44 -9.57
N ASP A 317 -12.77 -7.76 -9.57
CA ASP A 317 -13.92 -8.58 -9.93
C ASP A 317 -14.69 -9.14 -8.71
N ASP A 318 -14.64 -8.45 -7.56
CA ASP A 318 -15.14 -8.94 -6.27
C ASP A 318 -14.51 -10.28 -5.81
N TYR A 319 -13.26 -10.54 -6.23
CA TYR A 319 -12.53 -11.79 -5.97
C TYR A 319 -13.21 -13.03 -6.57
N THR A 320 -14.04 -12.89 -7.61
CA THR A 320 -14.77 -14.01 -8.22
C THR A 320 -13.85 -15.11 -8.76
N MET A 321 -12.66 -14.74 -9.26
CA MET A 321 -11.62 -15.72 -9.62
C MET A 321 -11.21 -16.67 -8.48
N PHE A 322 -11.43 -16.26 -7.22
CA PHE A 322 -11.23 -17.11 -6.05
C PHE A 322 -12.54 -17.69 -5.51
N THR A 323 -13.63 -16.91 -5.40
CA THR A 323 -14.84 -17.36 -4.68
C THR A 323 -15.59 -18.49 -5.38
N GLU A 324 -15.47 -18.61 -6.70
CA GLU A 324 -16.13 -19.68 -7.48
C GLU A 324 -15.31 -20.98 -7.57
N ARG A 325 -14.12 -21.02 -6.97
CA ARG A 325 -13.20 -22.15 -7.03
C ARG A 325 -13.05 -22.85 -5.68
N PRO A 326 -13.09 -24.20 -5.65
CA PRO A 326 -12.96 -24.97 -4.42
C PRO A 326 -11.57 -24.74 -3.78
N PHE A 327 -11.53 -24.72 -2.45
CA PHE A 327 -10.28 -24.73 -1.71
C PHE A 327 -9.60 -26.09 -1.89
N LEU A 328 -8.31 -26.09 -2.25
CA LEU A 328 -7.55 -27.33 -2.44
C LEU A 328 -6.88 -27.77 -1.15
N PHE A 329 -6.46 -26.81 -0.32
CA PHE A 329 -5.76 -27.05 0.94
C PHE A 329 -6.00 -25.89 1.91
N PRO A 330 -6.62 -26.11 3.07
CA PRO A 330 -6.33 -25.32 4.25
C PRO A 330 -5.08 -25.94 4.89
N SER A 331 -3.95 -25.24 4.87
CA SER A 331 -2.69 -25.77 5.44
C SER A 331 -2.69 -25.90 6.97
N GLY A 332 -3.78 -25.50 7.64
CA GLY A 332 -3.95 -25.60 9.10
C GLY A 332 -3.15 -24.56 9.90
N ASP A 333 -2.07 -24.02 9.33
CA ASP A 333 -1.24 -22.99 9.97
C ASP A 333 -1.86 -21.59 9.80
N THR A 334 -1.83 -20.82 10.88
CA THR A 334 -2.22 -19.41 10.88
C THR A 334 -1.08 -18.53 10.34
N MET A 335 -1.40 -17.35 9.79
CA MET A 335 -0.43 -16.40 9.25
C MET A 335 0.66 -16.02 10.26
N ASP A 336 0.28 -15.82 11.51
CA ASP A 336 1.20 -15.56 12.62
C ASP A 336 2.09 -16.78 12.92
N ALA A 337 1.55 -18.00 12.87
CA ALA A 337 2.34 -19.23 13.03
C ALA A 337 3.35 -19.40 11.88
N LEU A 338 2.94 -19.11 10.64
CA LEU A 338 3.83 -19.16 9.48
C LEU A 338 4.99 -18.17 9.62
N MET A 339 4.68 -16.91 9.95
CA MET A 339 5.70 -15.89 10.13
C MET A 339 6.63 -16.22 11.30
N THR A 340 6.10 -16.62 12.44
CA THR A 340 6.92 -16.95 13.63
C THR A 340 7.81 -18.16 13.38
N SER A 341 7.33 -19.16 12.65
CA SER A 341 8.13 -20.32 12.23
C SER A 341 9.27 -19.92 11.29
N ASP A 342 8.99 -19.06 10.30
CA ASP A 342 9.99 -18.57 9.35
C ASP A 342 11.07 -17.73 10.04
N LEU A 343 10.66 -16.83 10.93
CA LEU A 343 11.56 -16.02 11.75
C LEU A 343 12.43 -16.90 12.66
N ALA A 344 11.87 -17.97 13.23
CA ALA A 344 12.60 -18.88 14.09
C ALA A 344 13.60 -19.72 13.29
N ALA A 345 13.23 -20.16 12.08
CA ALA A 345 14.11 -20.90 11.18
C ALA A 345 15.29 -20.06 10.68
N ALA A 346 15.11 -18.75 10.55
CA ALA A 346 16.15 -17.80 10.17
C ALA A 346 17.11 -17.45 11.33
N MET A 347 16.82 -17.84 12.58
CA MET A 347 17.74 -17.62 13.69
C MET A 347 18.98 -18.53 13.57
N PRO A 348 20.19 -18.01 13.87
CA PRO A 348 21.39 -18.83 13.92
C PRO A 348 21.21 -19.93 14.98
N LYS A 349 21.39 -21.19 14.57
CA LYS A 349 21.33 -22.33 15.50
C LYS A 349 22.42 -22.17 16.56
N PRO A 350 22.13 -22.43 17.85
CA PRO A 350 23.14 -22.39 18.90
C PRO A 350 24.28 -23.36 18.56
N SER A 351 25.51 -22.87 18.59
CA SER A 351 26.70 -23.70 18.36
C SER A 351 26.79 -24.83 19.40
N PRO A 352 27.24 -26.04 19.02
CA PRO A 352 27.41 -27.13 19.97
C PRO A 352 28.45 -26.77 21.05
N PRO A 353 28.33 -27.36 22.27
CA PRO A 353 29.16 -26.98 23.40
C PRO A 353 30.66 -27.17 23.14
N ALA A 354 31.45 -26.22 23.64
CA ALA A 354 32.87 -25.97 23.38
C ALA A 354 33.83 -27.18 23.52
N ALA A 355 33.40 -28.28 24.14
CA ALA A 355 34.20 -29.49 24.31
C ALA A 355 34.47 -30.24 22.99
N ALA A 356 33.58 -30.15 21.99
CA ALA A 356 33.77 -30.82 20.69
C ALA A 356 34.72 -30.03 19.76
N GLN A 357 34.89 -28.73 19.97
CA GLN A 357 35.73 -27.86 19.12
C GLN A 357 37.22 -27.96 19.46
N GLN A 358 37.57 -28.38 20.67
CA GLN A 358 38.98 -28.51 21.08
C GLN A 358 39.70 -29.73 20.46
N GLN A 359 38.97 -30.75 20.00
CA GLN A 359 39.59 -31.91 19.33
C GLN A 359 39.79 -31.73 17.82
N GLN A 360 39.03 -30.85 17.16
CA GLN A 360 39.22 -30.53 15.74
C GLN A 360 40.23 -29.39 15.50
N ALA A 361 40.43 -28.49 16.47
CA ALA A 361 41.36 -27.36 16.35
C ALA A 361 42.85 -27.76 16.37
N ALA A 362 43.19 -28.97 16.83
CA ALA A 362 44.58 -29.43 16.90
C ALA A 362 45.15 -29.95 15.56
N GLN A 363 44.30 -30.19 14.54
CA GLN A 363 44.73 -30.75 13.25
C GLN A 363 44.75 -29.73 12.09
N SER A 364 44.27 -28.50 12.27
CA SER A 364 44.24 -27.48 11.21
C SER A 364 45.23 -26.32 11.41
N SER A 365 46.23 -26.49 12.27
CA SER A 365 47.25 -25.45 12.56
C SER A 365 48.48 -25.56 11.65
N ALA A 366 48.25 -25.80 10.36
CA ALA A 366 49.23 -25.58 9.31
C ALA A 366 48.52 -24.92 8.12
N GLU A 367 49.12 -23.83 7.64
CA GLU A 367 48.66 -22.95 6.53
C GLU A 367 47.66 -21.85 6.90
N SER A 368 48.16 -20.87 7.66
CA SER A 368 47.64 -19.51 7.67
C SER A 368 48.30 -18.70 6.54
N ALA A 369 47.66 -18.65 5.38
CA ALA A 369 47.78 -17.52 4.47
C ALA A 369 46.59 -16.59 4.73
N ALA A 370 46.85 -15.30 4.95
CA ALA A 370 45.81 -14.31 5.25
C ALA A 370 44.74 -14.32 4.15
N VAL A 371 43.49 -14.67 4.51
CA VAL A 371 42.36 -14.63 3.58
C VAL A 371 42.13 -13.17 3.18
N PRO A 372 42.24 -12.82 1.88
CA PRO A 372 42.03 -11.44 1.44
C PRO A 372 40.56 -11.06 1.69
N GLN A 373 40.35 -9.93 2.35
CA GLN A 373 39.02 -9.36 2.53
C GLN A 373 38.44 -8.96 1.15
N ALA A 374 37.17 -9.29 0.89
CA ALA A 374 36.52 -8.95 -0.38
C ALA A 374 36.58 -7.43 -0.67
N SER A 375 36.45 -6.60 0.36
CA SER A 375 36.55 -5.15 0.24
C SER A 375 37.92 -4.69 -0.30
N ALA A 376 39.02 -5.36 0.07
CA ALA A 376 40.36 -5.02 -0.41
C ALA A 376 40.55 -5.37 -1.90
N VAL A 377 40.06 -6.54 -2.32
CA VAL A 377 40.09 -6.97 -3.74
C VAL A 377 39.27 -6.00 -4.61
N VAL A 378 38.10 -5.60 -4.12
CA VAL A 378 37.20 -4.70 -4.83
C VAL A 378 37.75 -3.27 -4.92
N ARG A 379 38.32 -2.71 -3.85
CA ARG A 379 39.00 -1.40 -3.93
C ARG A 379 40.11 -1.41 -4.98
N ARG A 380 40.91 -2.48 -5.03
CA ARG A 380 41.97 -2.66 -6.02
C ARG A 380 41.43 -2.79 -7.45
N PHE A 381 40.26 -3.41 -7.63
CA PHE A 381 39.59 -3.47 -8.94
C PHE A 381 39.16 -2.08 -9.44
N TYR A 382 38.49 -1.28 -8.60
CA TYR A 382 38.10 0.09 -8.99
C TYR A 382 39.30 1.01 -9.19
N GLU A 383 40.37 0.85 -8.39
CA GLU A 383 41.62 1.58 -8.59
C GLU A 383 42.24 1.23 -9.95
N ALA A 384 42.36 -0.07 -10.27
CA ALA A 384 42.87 -0.53 -11.56
C ALA A 384 42.01 -0.07 -12.74
N TYR A 385 40.68 -0.03 -12.56
CA TYR A 385 39.76 0.53 -13.54
C TYR A 385 40.04 2.03 -13.79
N ASN A 386 40.17 2.80 -12.70
CA ASN A 386 40.45 4.25 -12.78
C ASN A 386 41.84 4.56 -13.34
N THR A 387 42.83 3.71 -13.11
CA THR A 387 44.19 3.83 -13.69
C THR A 387 44.32 3.16 -15.06
N ARG A 388 43.24 2.55 -15.57
CA ARG A 388 43.18 1.82 -16.85
C ARG A 388 44.19 0.68 -16.96
N ASP A 389 44.48 0.03 -15.84
CA ASP A 389 45.38 -1.11 -15.74
C ASP A 389 44.63 -2.43 -15.96
N LEU A 390 44.52 -2.81 -17.24
CA LEU A 390 43.82 -4.03 -17.67
C LEU A 390 44.54 -5.30 -17.19
N ASP A 391 45.86 -5.27 -17.01
CA ASP A 391 46.62 -6.43 -16.54
C ASP A 391 46.28 -6.74 -15.08
N VAL A 392 46.17 -5.69 -14.24
CA VAL A 392 45.70 -5.83 -12.86
C VAL A 392 44.26 -6.30 -12.82
N ILE A 393 43.35 -5.72 -13.63
CA ILE A 393 41.96 -6.19 -13.68
C ILE A 393 41.88 -7.66 -14.08
N GLN A 394 42.61 -8.07 -15.12
CA GLN A 394 42.65 -9.45 -15.59
C GLN A 394 43.14 -10.42 -14.51
N SER A 395 44.09 -10.00 -13.66
CA SER A 395 44.58 -10.79 -12.53
C SER A 395 43.57 -10.91 -11.39
N LEU A 396 42.68 -9.93 -11.24
CA LEU A 396 41.69 -9.85 -10.16
C LEU A 396 40.38 -10.58 -10.49
N ILE A 397 40.13 -10.95 -11.75
CA ILE A 397 38.90 -11.64 -12.17
C ILE A 397 39.14 -13.14 -12.44
N ALA A 398 38.20 -13.98 -12.00
CA ALA A 398 38.26 -15.42 -12.20
C ALA A 398 38.01 -15.80 -13.67
N ASP A 399 38.42 -17.02 -14.06
CA ASP A 399 38.20 -17.53 -15.42
C ASP A 399 36.71 -17.62 -15.77
N ASP A 400 35.90 -17.99 -14.77
CA ASP A 400 34.46 -18.24 -14.81
C ASP A 400 33.62 -17.04 -14.31
N ILE A 401 34.15 -15.81 -14.40
CA ILE A 401 33.44 -14.61 -13.97
C ILE A 401 32.14 -14.39 -14.74
N SER A 402 31.06 -14.03 -14.03
CA SER A 402 29.84 -13.47 -14.61
C SER A 402 29.69 -12.00 -14.20
N TYR A 403 29.82 -11.09 -15.16
CA TYR A 403 29.69 -9.64 -14.95
C TYR A 403 28.39 -9.14 -15.55
N HIS A 404 27.42 -8.76 -14.72
CA HIS A 404 26.13 -8.27 -15.16
C HIS A 404 25.98 -6.79 -14.82
N ASP A 405 26.22 -5.93 -15.80
CA ASP A 405 25.80 -4.53 -15.78
C ASP A 405 24.36 -4.44 -16.29
N LEU A 406 23.43 -4.00 -15.42
CA LEU A 406 22.01 -3.93 -15.74
C LEU A 406 21.64 -2.89 -16.82
N VAL A 407 22.61 -2.13 -17.34
CA VAL A 407 22.46 -1.36 -18.58
C VAL A 407 22.32 -2.29 -19.80
N TYR A 408 22.86 -3.51 -19.73
CA TYR A 408 22.76 -4.52 -20.77
C TYR A 408 21.76 -5.61 -20.39
N GLU A 409 21.12 -6.21 -21.40
CA GLU A 409 20.13 -7.28 -21.19
C GLU A 409 20.78 -8.61 -20.78
N GLU A 410 22.00 -8.88 -21.27
CA GLU A 410 22.75 -10.11 -20.99
C GLU A 410 24.06 -9.81 -20.24
N PRO A 411 24.49 -10.70 -19.33
CA PRO A 411 25.78 -10.58 -18.65
C PRO A 411 26.95 -10.87 -19.59
N HIS A 412 28.10 -10.26 -19.28
CA HIS A 412 29.39 -10.61 -19.86
C HIS A 412 29.98 -11.82 -19.11
N GLU A 413 30.08 -12.95 -19.80
CA GLU A 413 30.52 -14.22 -19.21
C GLU A 413 31.96 -14.56 -19.59
N GLY A 414 32.69 -15.10 -18.62
CA GLY A 414 34.08 -15.54 -18.74
C GLY A 414 35.08 -14.39 -18.79
N ARG A 415 36.33 -14.67 -18.38
CA ARG A 415 37.40 -13.66 -18.33
C ARG A 415 37.60 -12.97 -19.69
N GLU A 416 37.61 -13.72 -20.78
CA GLU A 416 37.78 -13.18 -22.13
C GLU A 416 36.63 -12.23 -22.51
N GLY A 417 35.38 -12.59 -22.20
CA GLY A 417 34.20 -11.78 -22.49
C GLY A 417 34.19 -10.46 -21.72
N VAL A 418 34.52 -10.50 -20.42
CA VAL A 418 34.64 -9.30 -19.58
C VAL A 418 35.78 -8.39 -20.05
N MET A 419 36.95 -8.95 -20.39
CA MET A 419 38.08 -8.14 -20.87
C MET A 419 37.79 -7.48 -22.22
N ALA A 420 37.16 -8.20 -23.17
CA ALA A 420 36.76 -7.62 -24.45
C ALA A 420 35.73 -6.49 -24.29
N TRP A 421 34.82 -6.62 -23.33
CA TRP A 421 33.87 -5.56 -22.97
C TRP A 421 34.59 -4.35 -22.37
N LEU A 422 35.51 -4.53 -21.42
CA LEU A 422 36.28 -3.44 -20.81
C LEU A 422 37.13 -2.68 -21.85
N GLU A 423 37.74 -3.38 -22.81
CA GLU A 423 38.45 -2.75 -23.93
C GLU A 423 37.50 -1.91 -24.81
N LYS A 424 36.29 -2.41 -25.06
CA LYS A 424 35.26 -1.67 -25.78
C LYS A 424 34.85 -0.41 -25.00
N VAL A 425 34.62 -0.51 -23.69
CA VAL A 425 34.29 0.65 -22.84
C VAL A 425 35.40 1.68 -22.89
N ARG A 426 36.67 1.27 -22.78
CA ARG A 426 37.85 2.15 -22.86
C ARG A 426 37.94 2.92 -24.19
N LYS A 427 37.48 2.34 -25.29
CA LYS A 427 37.47 3.01 -26.61
C LYS A 427 36.50 4.18 -26.68
N TYR A 428 35.39 4.14 -25.94
CA TYR A 428 34.31 5.12 -26.01
C TYR A 428 34.26 6.05 -24.79
N ALA A 429 34.80 5.63 -23.65
CA ALA A 429 34.83 6.41 -22.42
C ALA A 429 35.99 7.43 -22.42
N PRO A 430 35.75 8.68 -21.98
CA PRO A 430 36.79 9.69 -21.78
C PRO A 430 37.92 9.23 -20.85
N ASP A 431 39.13 9.75 -21.06
CA ASP A 431 40.35 9.37 -20.32
C ASP A 431 40.34 9.85 -18.85
N ASP A 432 39.51 10.84 -18.55
CA ASP A 432 39.36 11.48 -17.25
C ASP A 432 38.12 11.00 -16.47
N LEU A 433 37.43 9.96 -16.95
CA LEU A 433 36.29 9.34 -16.27
C LEU A 433 36.77 8.40 -15.15
N LYS A 434 36.29 8.62 -13.92
CA LYS A 434 36.69 7.83 -12.73
C LYS A 434 35.50 7.44 -11.88
N PHE A 435 35.50 6.22 -11.39
CA PHE A 435 34.60 5.75 -10.34
C PHE A 435 35.13 6.18 -8.97
N VAL A 436 34.28 6.80 -8.16
CA VAL A 436 34.55 7.15 -6.78
C VAL A 436 33.69 6.26 -5.89
N ILE A 437 34.33 5.50 -5.01
CA ILE A 437 33.64 4.67 -4.01
C ILE A 437 33.14 5.59 -2.90
N GLU A 438 31.82 5.67 -2.74
CA GLU A 438 31.16 6.38 -1.64
C GLU A 438 31.19 5.55 -0.35
N ASP A 439 30.87 4.25 -0.44
CA ASP A 439 30.88 3.31 0.68
C ASP A 439 31.12 1.87 0.20
N ILE A 440 31.66 1.03 1.08
CA ILE A 440 31.86 -0.40 0.82
C ILE A 440 31.70 -1.22 2.10
N THR A 441 30.95 -2.33 2.00
CA THR A 441 30.75 -3.22 3.14
C THR A 441 32.04 -3.93 3.54
N GLU A 442 32.34 -3.99 4.84
CA GLU A 442 33.51 -4.68 5.40
C GLU A 442 33.10 -5.84 6.31
N GLY A 443 33.99 -6.83 6.49
CA GLY A 443 33.82 -7.94 7.45
C GLY A 443 33.36 -9.28 6.85
N ASP A 444 32.92 -9.33 5.60
CA ASP A 444 32.71 -10.58 4.86
C ASP A 444 33.90 -10.84 3.90
N PRO A 445 34.61 -11.97 4.03
CA PRO A 445 35.80 -12.24 3.21
C PRO A 445 35.48 -12.54 1.74
N PHE A 446 34.21 -12.84 1.39
CA PHE A 446 33.83 -13.29 0.05
C PHE A 446 32.82 -12.38 -0.65
N ARG A 447 32.26 -11.38 0.04
CA ARG A 447 31.20 -10.54 -0.51
C ARG A 447 31.43 -9.08 -0.16
N ALA A 448 31.22 -8.21 -1.14
CA ALA A 448 31.23 -6.77 -0.92
C ALA A 448 30.08 -6.11 -1.69
N GLY A 449 29.34 -5.23 -1.01
CA GLY A 449 28.48 -4.23 -1.64
C GLY A 449 29.23 -2.90 -1.71
N VAL A 450 29.18 -2.23 -2.85
CA VAL A 450 29.85 -0.94 -3.08
C VAL A 450 28.81 0.07 -3.53
N GLN A 451 28.82 1.27 -2.95
CA GLN A 451 28.13 2.45 -3.49
C GLN A 451 29.18 3.32 -4.18
N TRP A 452 28.87 3.81 -5.38
CA TRP A 452 29.81 4.60 -6.16
C TRP A 452 29.10 5.65 -7.00
N HIS A 453 29.85 6.68 -7.39
CA HIS A 453 29.48 7.63 -8.43
C HIS A 453 30.62 7.80 -9.43
N VAL A 454 30.35 8.39 -10.59
CA VAL A 454 31.39 8.71 -11.57
C VAL A 454 31.70 10.20 -11.57
N GLU A 455 32.97 10.54 -11.70
CA GLU A 455 33.47 11.89 -11.90
C GLU A 455 34.20 11.99 -13.26
N CYS A 456 34.23 13.20 -13.82
CA CYS A 456 34.94 13.52 -15.06
C CYS A 456 35.76 14.81 -14.86
N GLY A 457 36.98 14.87 -15.38
CA GLY A 457 37.91 15.98 -15.16
C GLY A 457 38.41 16.09 -13.71
N ASP A 458 38.66 17.32 -13.24
CA ASP A 458 39.16 17.62 -11.88
C ASP A 458 38.08 17.47 -10.80
N GLY A 459 37.53 16.25 -10.65
CA GLY A 459 36.58 15.90 -9.59
C GLY A 459 35.14 16.40 -9.83
N VAL A 460 34.76 16.67 -11.09
CA VAL A 460 33.41 17.12 -11.41
C VAL A 460 32.49 15.90 -11.48
N PHE A 461 31.51 15.85 -10.58
CA PHE A 461 30.46 14.82 -10.59
C PHE A 461 29.79 14.70 -11.96
N PHE A 462 29.73 13.49 -12.49
CA PHE A 462 29.07 13.18 -13.75
C PHE A 462 27.57 12.92 -13.50
N PRO A 463 26.65 13.73 -14.04
CA PRO A 463 25.22 13.56 -13.75
C PRO A 463 24.69 12.17 -14.14
N PHE A 464 23.78 11.61 -13.33
CA PHE A 464 23.12 10.31 -13.57
C PHE A 464 24.05 9.11 -13.64
N SER A 465 25.17 9.16 -12.91
CA SER A 465 26.18 8.10 -12.89
C SER A 465 26.44 7.53 -11.49
N ARG A 466 25.44 7.59 -10.61
CA ARG A 466 25.49 6.85 -9.35
C ARG A 466 25.14 5.40 -9.60
N GLY A 467 25.67 4.52 -8.78
CA GLY A 467 25.35 3.11 -8.84
C GLY A 467 25.73 2.37 -7.59
N CYS A 468 25.37 1.10 -7.55
CA CYS A 468 25.86 0.18 -6.56
C CYS A 468 26.21 -1.15 -7.21
N SER A 469 27.23 -1.81 -6.66
CA SER A 469 27.75 -3.07 -7.16
C SER A 469 27.68 -4.13 -6.07
N PHE A 470 27.19 -5.31 -6.42
CA PHE A 470 27.23 -6.50 -5.57
C PHE A 470 28.26 -7.46 -6.11
N ILE A 471 29.35 -7.66 -5.37
CA ILE A 471 30.53 -8.39 -5.84
C ILE A 471 30.77 -9.62 -4.98
N ARG A 472 31.09 -10.75 -5.62
CA ARG A 472 31.53 -11.99 -4.97
C ARG A 472 32.96 -12.32 -5.36
N VAL A 473 33.75 -12.71 -4.36
CA VAL A 473 35.16 -13.07 -4.47
C VAL A 473 35.32 -14.53 -4.02
N ASN A 474 36.16 -15.30 -4.71
CA ASN A 474 36.47 -16.68 -4.34
C ASN A 474 37.62 -16.77 -3.32
N GLU A 475 37.92 -17.99 -2.87
CA GLU A 475 38.99 -18.26 -1.90
C GLU A 475 40.40 -17.87 -2.41
N ARG A 476 40.57 -17.69 -3.71
CA ARG A 476 41.83 -17.23 -4.33
C ARG A 476 41.94 -15.70 -4.40
N GLY A 477 40.95 -14.97 -3.88
CA GLY A 477 40.92 -13.51 -3.96
C GLY A 477 40.56 -12.97 -5.35
N GLN A 478 39.88 -13.77 -6.18
CA GLN A 478 39.45 -13.36 -7.52
C GLN A 478 37.93 -13.13 -7.56
N ILE A 479 37.51 -12.11 -8.30
CA ILE A 479 36.11 -11.75 -8.51
C ILE A 479 35.47 -12.79 -9.44
N VAL A 480 34.41 -13.43 -8.95
CA VAL A 480 33.64 -14.46 -9.69
C VAL A 480 32.28 -13.96 -10.15
N SER A 481 31.74 -12.91 -9.52
CA SER A 481 30.47 -12.34 -9.94
C SER A 481 30.40 -10.87 -9.59
N VAL A 482 29.94 -10.06 -10.54
CA VAL A 482 29.62 -8.65 -10.37
C VAL A 482 28.20 -8.43 -10.85
N ARG A 483 27.40 -7.71 -10.05
CA ARG A 483 26.11 -7.18 -10.49
C ARG A 483 26.08 -5.69 -10.22
N ASP A 484 26.07 -4.91 -11.28
CA ASP A 484 26.01 -3.46 -11.22
C ASP A 484 24.59 -2.97 -11.44
N VAL A 485 24.10 -2.17 -10.49
CA VAL A 485 22.83 -1.46 -10.57
C VAL A 485 23.17 0.01 -10.72
N VAL A 486 23.05 0.52 -11.94
CA VAL A 486 23.31 1.93 -12.27
C VAL A 486 22.01 2.71 -12.13
N GLU A 487 22.10 3.96 -11.67
CA GLU A 487 20.99 4.90 -11.69
C GLU A 487 20.38 4.95 -13.12
N PRO A 488 19.07 4.68 -13.29
CA PRO A 488 18.48 4.63 -14.61
C PRO A 488 18.58 5.99 -15.28
N SER A 489 19.03 5.99 -16.54
CA SER A 489 19.18 7.18 -17.38
C SER A 489 17.83 7.85 -17.72
N ILE A 490 16.71 7.26 -17.29
CA ILE A 490 15.34 7.75 -17.51
C ILE A 490 14.66 7.91 -16.15
N LYS A 491 14.75 9.12 -15.59
CA LYS A 491 13.78 9.63 -14.63
C LYS A 491 12.70 10.39 -15.42
N PRO A 492 11.39 10.13 -15.24
CA PRO A 492 10.32 10.82 -15.98
C PRO A 492 10.16 12.32 -15.63
N GLY A 493 11.15 12.95 -15.00
CA GLY A 493 11.23 14.40 -14.79
C GLY A 493 12.27 15.12 -15.66
N ASP A 494 13.19 14.37 -16.29
CA ASP A 494 14.43 14.89 -16.88
C ASP A 494 14.49 14.93 -18.42
N SER A 495 13.36 14.78 -19.11
CA SER A 495 13.22 15.23 -20.51
C SER A 495 13.49 16.74 -20.66
N THR A 496 13.58 17.46 -19.55
CA THR A 496 13.99 18.87 -19.40
C THR A 496 15.51 19.09 -19.52
N LEU A 497 16.35 18.06 -19.29
CA LEU A 497 17.81 18.20 -19.25
C LEU A 497 18.52 17.88 -20.58
N GLN A 498 17.87 17.18 -21.50
CA GLN A 498 18.38 17.09 -22.89
C GLN A 498 18.36 18.46 -23.61
N LEU A 499 17.53 19.39 -23.14
CA LEU A 499 17.57 20.81 -23.52
C LEU A 499 18.84 21.52 -23.01
N LEU A 500 19.43 21.05 -21.90
CA LEU A 500 20.65 21.64 -21.30
C LEU A 500 21.93 21.22 -22.04
N GLY A 501 21.96 20.02 -22.63
CA GLY A 501 23.08 19.56 -23.46
C GLY A 501 23.26 20.40 -24.73
N SER A 502 22.17 20.82 -25.38
CA SER A 502 22.19 21.70 -26.56
C SER A 502 22.48 23.18 -26.21
N LEU A 503 22.41 23.55 -24.93
CA LEU A 503 22.70 24.90 -24.42
C LEU A 503 24.13 25.05 -23.85
N THR A 504 24.95 24.00 -23.86
CA THR A 504 26.35 24.05 -23.40
C THR A 504 27.20 25.16 -24.03
N PRO A 505 27.05 25.50 -25.34
CA PRO A 505 27.73 26.66 -25.93
C PRO A 505 27.18 28.02 -25.43
N LEU A 506 25.89 28.07 -25.07
CA LEU A 506 25.19 29.26 -24.59
C LEU A 506 25.48 29.55 -23.10
N ILE A 507 25.60 28.50 -22.28
CA ILE A 507 25.96 28.60 -20.85
C ILE A 507 27.42 29.05 -20.70
N ARG A 508 28.31 28.61 -21.60
CA ARG A 508 29.70 29.11 -21.67
C ARG A 508 29.80 30.57 -22.10
N SER A 509 28.82 31.12 -22.83
CA SER A 509 28.83 32.52 -23.29
C SER A 509 28.21 33.52 -22.30
N LEU A 510 27.43 33.07 -21.31
CA LEU A 510 26.64 33.94 -20.42
C LEU A 510 27.28 34.26 -19.06
N GLY A 511 28.35 33.57 -18.66
CA GLY A 511 29.13 33.90 -17.46
C GLY A 511 28.28 34.08 -16.17
N PRO A 512 28.68 34.95 -15.22
CA PRO A 512 28.03 35.11 -13.90
C PRO A 512 26.55 35.55 -13.92
N ALA A 513 25.96 35.83 -15.09
CA ALA A 513 24.55 36.20 -15.23
C ALA A 513 23.57 35.01 -15.18
N ALA A 514 24.06 33.77 -15.05
CA ALA A 514 23.24 32.57 -14.96
C ALA A 514 22.53 32.36 -13.60
N ASN A 515 22.62 33.31 -12.66
CA ASN A 515 21.97 33.20 -11.36
C ASN A 515 20.45 33.50 -11.48
N PRO A 516 19.56 32.52 -11.17
CA PRO A 516 18.11 32.67 -11.30
C PRO A 516 17.48 33.74 -10.38
N ALA A 517 18.23 34.29 -9.43
CA ALA A 517 17.79 35.44 -8.62
C ALA A 517 17.60 36.75 -9.43
N ASN A 518 18.06 36.81 -10.69
CA ASN A 518 18.09 38.04 -11.49
C ASN A 518 17.12 38.07 -12.70
N LEU A 519 16.18 37.12 -12.86
CA LEU A 519 15.33 37.02 -14.06
C LEU A 519 13.85 37.36 -13.80
N LYS A 520 13.26 38.26 -14.61
CA LYS A 520 11.85 38.73 -14.52
C LYS A 520 10.88 37.88 -15.39
N PRO A 521 9.56 37.81 -15.07
CA PRO A 521 8.74 36.62 -15.34
C PRO A 521 7.85 36.61 -16.61
N ALA A 522 7.82 37.65 -17.45
CA ALA A 522 6.68 37.82 -18.37
C ALA A 522 6.83 37.29 -19.81
N LEU A 523 8.03 36.97 -20.31
CA LEU A 523 8.23 36.68 -21.74
C LEU A 523 8.20 35.18 -22.15
N ASN A 524 8.07 34.24 -21.21
CA ASN A 524 8.40 32.83 -21.48
C ASN A 524 7.22 31.85 -21.61
N ALA A 525 5.95 32.27 -21.48
CA ALA A 525 4.83 31.35 -21.59
C ALA A 525 4.60 30.86 -23.04
N ALA A 526 4.69 31.76 -24.04
CA ALA A 526 4.41 31.41 -25.44
C ALA A 526 5.46 30.46 -26.05
N ALA A 527 6.74 30.65 -25.69
CA ALA A 527 7.83 29.77 -26.11
C ALA A 527 7.70 28.37 -25.51
N LEU A 528 7.27 28.27 -24.25
CA LEU A 528 7.01 26.98 -23.59
C LEU A 528 5.85 26.23 -24.25
N TRP A 529 4.76 26.93 -24.57
CA TRP A 529 3.61 26.36 -25.27
C TRP A 529 3.93 25.91 -26.70
N GLY A 530 4.78 26.65 -27.43
CA GLY A 530 5.27 26.23 -28.75
C GLY A 530 6.10 24.96 -28.71
N LEU A 531 6.97 24.83 -27.69
CA LEU A 531 7.78 23.63 -27.45
C LEU A 531 6.91 22.41 -27.12
N TYR A 532 5.87 22.62 -26.30
CA TYR A 532 4.93 21.56 -25.93
C TYR A 532 4.11 21.04 -27.13
N ALA A 533 3.65 21.93 -28.00
CA ALA A 533 2.92 21.55 -29.21
C ALA A 533 3.81 20.75 -30.19
N ALA A 534 5.08 21.13 -30.35
CA ALA A 534 6.03 20.40 -31.19
C ALA A 534 6.35 19.01 -30.64
N TYR A 535 6.54 18.90 -29.32
CA TYR A 535 6.76 17.62 -28.63
C TYR A 535 5.59 16.64 -28.84
N LEU A 536 4.35 17.11 -28.63
CA LEU A 536 3.15 16.28 -28.86
C LEU A 536 3.02 15.84 -30.33
N GLY A 537 3.37 16.70 -31.29
CA GLY A 537 3.40 16.32 -32.70
C GLY A 537 4.38 15.18 -32.99
N ILE A 538 5.56 15.20 -32.39
CA ILE A 538 6.56 14.15 -32.57
C ILE A 538 6.09 12.84 -31.93
N VAL A 539 5.57 12.88 -30.70
CA VAL A 539 5.07 11.68 -30.01
C VAL A 539 3.90 11.04 -30.76
N MET A 540 2.96 11.84 -31.25
CA MET A 540 1.76 11.33 -31.91
C MET A 540 2.00 10.84 -33.34
N PHE A 541 3.04 11.31 -34.03
CA PHE A 541 3.24 11.01 -35.45
C PHE A 541 4.58 10.34 -35.79
N SER A 542 5.46 10.10 -34.80
CA SER A 542 6.71 9.37 -35.03
C SER A 542 6.58 7.86 -34.81
N THR A 543 7.50 7.10 -35.40
CA THR A 543 7.63 5.65 -35.23
C THR A 543 8.65 5.28 -34.15
N LEU A 544 9.03 6.24 -33.30
CA LEU A 544 9.99 6.00 -32.21
C LEU A 544 9.28 5.26 -31.07
N PRO A 545 9.95 4.31 -30.38
CA PRO A 545 9.37 3.61 -29.22
C PRO A 545 8.89 4.61 -28.14
N PRO A 546 7.77 4.34 -27.42
CA PRO A 546 7.08 3.06 -27.29
C PRO A 546 5.67 3.10 -27.90
N GLY A 547 5.52 2.66 -29.15
CA GLY A 547 4.19 2.39 -29.74
C GLY A 547 4.06 2.79 -31.22
N PRO A 548 3.00 2.32 -31.90
CA PRO A 548 2.67 2.76 -33.24
C PRO A 548 2.20 4.23 -33.23
N PRO A 549 2.50 5.02 -34.28
CA PRO A 549 2.02 6.40 -34.39
C PRO A 549 0.48 6.46 -34.41
N ALA A 550 -0.08 7.62 -34.08
CA ALA A 550 -1.52 7.82 -33.98
C ALA A 550 -2.26 7.43 -35.26
N TYR A 551 -1.70 7.66 -36.46
CA TYR A 551 -2.35 7.25 -37.72
C TYR A 551 -2.36 5.73 -37.95
N ALA A 552 -1.50 4.98 -37.26
CA ALA A 552 -1.43 3.52 -37.31
C ALA A 552 -2.15 2.86 -36.11
N THR A 553 -2.66 3.67 -35.19
CA THR A 553 -3.41 3.20 -34.02
C THR A 553 -4.89 3.06 -34.39
N PRO A 554 -5.56 1.94 -34.07
CA PRO A 554 -6.98 1.77 -34.34
C PRO A 554 -7.80 2.92 -33.74
N GLN A 555 -8.74 3.46 -34.52
CA GLN A 555 -9.60 4.58 -34.09
C GLN A 555 -10.26 4.39 -32.71
N PRO A 556 -10.72 3.18 -32.30
CA PRO A 556 -11.28 2.97 -30.97
C PRO A 556 -10.28 3.22 -29.83
N VAL A 557 -9.01 2.85 -30.02
CA VAL A 557 -7.95 2.99 -29.00
C VAL A 557 -7.54 4.45 -28.83
N LEU A 558 -7.54 5.22 -29.94
CA LEU A 558 -7.30 6.67 -29.88
C LEU A 558 -8.42 7.42 -29.18
N LEU A 559 -9.67 7.01 -29.43
CA LEU A 559 -10.84 7.58 -28.77
C LEU A 559 -10.84 7.25 -27.27
N GLU A 560 -10.50 6.01 -26.91
CA GLU A 560 -10.37 5.58 -25.51
C GLU A 560 -9.26 6.35 -24.78
N ALA A 561 -8.06 6.44 -25.35
CA ALA A 561 -6.97 7.21 -24.75
C ALA A 561 -7.29 8.71 -24.63
N PHE A 562 -8.01 9.28 -25.60
CA PHE A 562 -8.45 10.67 -25.56
C PHE A 562 -9.52 10.90 -24.50
N ASP A 563 -10.53 10.02 -24.42
CA ASP A 563 -11.62 10.10 -23.45
C ASP A 563 -11.12 9.87 -22.02
N GLU A 564 -10.20 8.93 -21.82
CA GLU A 564 -9.54 8.68 -20.54
C GLU A 564 -8.66 9.86 -20.12
N SER A 565 -7.84 10.42 -21.02
CA SER A 565 -6.98 11.56 -20.69
C SER A 565 -7.80 12.79 -20.28
N VAL A 566 -8.89 13.10 -20.98
CA VAL A 566 -9.73 14.27 -20.70
C VAL A 566 -10.54 14.09 -19.40
N ASN A 567 -10.89 12.85 -19.03
CA ASN A 567 -11.58 12.54 -17.77
C ASN A 567 -10.63 12.41 -16.57
N ILE A 568 -9.44 11.79 -16.73
CA ILE A 568 -8.42 11.64 -15.70
C ILE A 568 -7.98 13.00 -15.14
N PHE A 569 -7.83 14.00 -16.02
CA PHE A 569 -7.40 15.35 -15.63
C PHE A 569 -8.55 16.33 -15.35
N TRP A 570 -9.81 15.87 -15.28
CA TRP A 570 -10.98 16.71 -14.97
C TRP A 570 -11.22 17.88 -15.96
N ILE A 571 -10.63 17.83 -17.15
CA ILE A 571 -10.66 18.92 -18.13
C ILE A 571 -12.11 19.16 -18.59
N ASN A 572 -12.91 18.12 -18.79
CA ASN A 572 -14.33 18.25 -19.15
C ASN A 572 -15.17 18.95 -18.07
N GLU A 573 -14.85 18.78 -16.79
CA GLU A 573 -15.57 19.44 -15.69
C GLU A 573 -15.20 20.93 -15.62
N VAL A 574 -13.92 21.27 -15.85
CA VAL A 574 -13.48 22.67 -15.97
C VAL A 574 -14.12 23.36 -17.17
N LEU A 575 -14.12 22.72 -18.34
CA LEU A 575 -14.76 23.26 -19.54
C LEU A 575 -16.28 23.40 -19.38
N ARG A 576 -16.94 22.47 -18.69
CA ARG A 576 -18.36 22.57 -18.37
C ARG A 576 -18.67 23.73 -17.42
N ASN A 577 -17.84 23.94 -16.39
CA ASN A 577 -17.97 25.09 -15.49
C ASN A 577 -17.75 26.44 -16.21
N LEU A 578 -17.08 26.40 -17.37
CA LEU A 578 -16.91 27.54 -18.27
C LEU A 578 -17.92 27.57 -19.43
N ASN A 579 -18.91 26.67 -19.46
CA ASN A 579 -19.92 26.53 -20.53
C ASN A 579 -19.34 26.20 -21.93
N LEU A 580 -18.17 25.58 -22.00
CA LEU A 580 -17.41 25.29 -23.23
C LEU A 580 -17.26 23.79 -23.53
N SER A 581 -18.07 22.91 -22.93
CA SER A 581 -17.91 21.45 -23.04
C SER A 581 -18.19 20.93 -24.47
N PRO A 582 -17.17 20.47 -25.23
CA PRO A 582 -17.35 20.02 -26.61
C PRO A 582 -17.70 18.53 -26.71
N ILE A 583 -17.56 17.76 -25.63
CA ILE A 583 -17.73 16.30 -25.58
C ILE A 583 -18.87 15.97 -24.59
N PRO A 584 -19.91 15.22 -25.00
CA PRO A 584 -21.10 14.95 -24.21
C PRO A 584 -20.95 13.75 -23.26
N VAL A 585 -19.79 13.57 -22.62
CA VAL A 585 -19.53 12.47 -21.68
C VAL A 585 -19.68 12.96 -20.24
N ALA A 586 -20.27 12.13 -19.37
CA ALA A 586 -20.44 12.43 -17.96
C ALA A 586 -19.10 12.19 -17.22
N PRO A 587 -18.53 13.20 -16.54
CA PRO A 587 -17.28 13.05 -15.81
C PRO A 587 -17.48 12.09 -14.65
N HIS A 588 -16.66 11.06 -14.62
CA HIS A 588 -16.67 10.04 -13.58
C HIS A 588 -15.29 9.93 -12.96
N HIS A 589 -15.26 9.51 -11.69
CA HIS A 589 -14.01 9.28 -10.98
C HIS A 589 -13.26 8.12 -11.66
N PRO A 590 -11.93 8.19 -11.86
CA PRO A 590 -11.14 7.23 -12.67
C PRO A 590 -11.26 5.76 -12.23
N VAL A 591 -11.64 5.51 -10.98
CA VAL A 591 -11.92 4.17 -10.42
C VAL A 591 -13.27 3.58 -10.91
N SER A 592 -14.16 4.40 -11.48
CA SER A 592 -15.53 4.03 -11.86
C SER A 592 -15.65 3.66 -13.34
N GLU A 593 -14.79 4.21 -14.21
CA GLU A 593 -14.76 3.88 -15.64
C GLU A 593 -14.29 2.45 -15.86
N VAL A 594 -13.31 1.98 -15.08
CA VAL A 594 -12.82 0.58 -15.08
C VAL A 594 -13.88 -0.43 -14.62
N ARG A 595 -14.94 0.00 -13.90
CA ARG A 595 -16.00 -0.90 -13.42
C ARG A 595 -17.03 -1.28 -14.49
N GLY A 596 -16.97 -0.70 -15.69
CA GLY A 596 -17.93 -0.93 -16.77
C GLY A 596 -19.32 -0.36 -16.44
N HIS A 597 -19.91 0.36 -17.39
CA HIS A 597 -21.20 1.00 -17.17
C HIS A 597 -22.35 -0.04 -17.09
N PRO A 598 -23.26 0.01 -16.10
CA PRO A 598 -24.42 -0.89 -16.05
C PRO A 598 -25.38 -0.73 -17.24
N ALA A 599 -25.30 0.41 -17.94
CA ALA A 599 -26.19 0.77 -19.04
C ALA A 599 -25.86 0.08 -20.38
N ASP A 600 -24.68 -0.53 -20.53
CA ASP A 600 -24.27 -1.18 -21.78
C ASP A 600 -24.59 -2.69 -21.84
N ARG A 601 -25.32 -3.20 -20.84
CA ARG A 601 -25.96 -4.52 -20.93
C ARG A 601 -27.21 -4.42 -21.81
N ARG A 602 -27.03 -4.32 -23.13
CA ARG A 602 -28.13 -4.68 -24.04
C ARG A 602 -28.47 -6.17 -23.83
N PRO A 603 -29.75 -6.56 -23.83
CA PRO A 603 -30.11 -7.97 -23.74
C PRO A 603 -29.55 -8.67 -24.99
N ARG A 604 -28.68 -9.67 -24.81
CA ARG A 604 -28.39 -10.63 -25.88
C ARG A 604 -29.72 -11.31 -26.22
N GLU A 605 -30.25 -11.01 -27.40
CA GLU A 605 -31.35 -11.77 -27.99
C GLU A 605 -30.99 -13.25 -27.98
N ARG A 606 -31.89 -14.06 -27.40
CA ARG A 606 -31.85 -15.51 -27.53
C ARG A 606 -32.01 -15.85 -29.01
N ARG A 607 -30.91 -16.14 -29.71
CA ARG A 607 -30.97 -16.95 -30.92
C ARG A 607 -31.28 -18.38 -30.52
N SER A 608 -32.54 -18.78 -30.70
CA SER A 608 -32.93 -20.17 -30.79
C SER A 608 -32.28 -20.78 -32.05
N SER A 609 -31.30 -21.65 -31.88
CA SER A 609 -30.92 -22.59 -32.94
C SER A 609 -31.55 -23.94 -32.62
N SER A 610 -32.72 -24.16 -33.21
CA SER A 610 -33.25 -25.49 -33.49
C SER A 610 -32.33 -26.23 -34.48
N ARG A 611 -32.00 -27.49 -34.18
CA ARG A 611 -31.67 -28.63 -35.09
C ARG A 611 -30.54 -28.37 -36.11
N LEU A 612 -29.49 -29.17 -36.17
CA LEU A 612 -29.39 -30.63 -36.33
C LEU A 612 -28.13 -31.16 -35.65
#